data_AF-A0A5L8JQ16-F1
#
_entry.id   AF-A0A5L8JQ16-F1
#
_cell.length_a   1.000
_cell.length_b   1.000
_cell.length_c   1.000
_cell.angle_alpha   90.00
_cell.angle_beta   90.00
_cell.angle_gamma   90.00
#
_symmetry.space_group_name_H-M   'P 1'
#
loop_
_entity.id
_entity.type
_entity.pdbx_description
1 polymer ?
#
loop_
_entity_poly.entity_id
_entity_poly.type
_entity_poly.pdbx_seq_one_letter_code
_entity_poly.pdbx_strand_id
1 'polypeptide(L)'
;MPFGISKNDLIFSNLKLQKQKDWLKKQIYKIDEKTGEIKTLLDCSMSANLSPKYYAELNNRVNTIQDFSFNKGLKSSFLTITLNGCFRDALNGDFSRFKPKDRSLLSYDFKYKIMFSPYSIGIKDLIDLLNYQWNIFVKRIHTKFKGLEKYYIRAFEPHKSDGVPHIHALLSYPEYAHEYIYKTFKDIFYAPQNLKVNYLTKEQIKNGEINGFQWTLSNPTGYVLKYINKSFINFDKNDKLDPNSAWYIKYKVRKFLSSRHHIPLWIYRKINFFFKDFYNLCTLRDNPDWICEWSYKEQYFRLENIETSETIFFENGVIKHTIKGHIIHFYEKEIKKQNPTPYKIFDNPIIRTKKEYKFINLKNLPVSRMKDYTLITYYKNLDTFNANLQHLAYVENLLIKRGLSFIVGTKKLHNLNNLFDDDFIERNKRKYDF
;
A
#
# COMPACT_ATOMS: atom_id res chain seq x y z
N MET A 1 -4.72 -15.71 26.00
CA MET A 1 -3.69 -14.83 25.37
C MET A 1 -4.31 -13.45 25.19
N PRO A 2 -3.55 -12.35 25.34
CA PRO A 2 -4.07 -11.00 25.22
C PRO A 2 -4.39 -10.61 23.76
N PHE A 3 -5.10 -9.51 23.58
CA PHE A 3 -5.42 -8.85 22.30
C PHE A 3 -6.25 -9.68 21.32
N GLY A 4 -7.02 -10.68 21.78
CA GLY A 4 -7.83 -11.51 20.87
C GLY A 4 -7.00 -12.32 19.87
N ILE A 5 -5.77 -12.69 20.27
CA ILE A 5 -4.82 -13.49 19.49
C ILE A 5 -4.67 -14.87 20.14
N SER A 6 -4.85 -15.93 19.37
CA SER A 6 -4.59 -17.30 19.82
C SER A 6 -3.10 -17.64 19.76
N LYS A 7 -2.69 -18.73 20.43
CA LYS A 7 -1.31 -19.24 20.32
C LYS A 7 -0.95 -19.57 18.87
N ASN A 8 -1.90 -20.13 18.11
CA ASN A 8 -1.72 -20.48 16.71
C ASN A 8 -1.53 -19.24 15.82
N ASP A 9 -2.27 -18.16 16.07
CA ASP A 9 -2.11 -16.90 15.35
C ASP A 9 -0.70 -16.32 15.53
N LEU A 10 -0.17 -16.38 16.75
CA LEU A 10 1.18 -15.92 17.06
C LEU A 10 2.24 -16.77 16.36
N ILE A 11 2.10 -18.09 16.39
CA ILE A 11 2.99 -19.03 15.70
C ILE A 11 2.98 -18.78 14.19
N PHE A 12 1.79 -18.66 13.60
CA PHE A 12 1.63 -18.40 12.17
C PHE A 12 2.23 -17.05 11.76
N SER A 13 2.02 -16.01 12.57
CA SER A 13 2.56 -14.68 12.30
C SER A 13 4.09 -14.67 12.34
N ASN A 14 4.69 -15.36 13.32
CA ASN A 14 6.14 -15.52 13.41
C ASN A 14 6.70 -16.35 12.24
N LEU A 15 6.06 -17.47 11.89
CA LEU A 15 6.44 -18.28 10.73
C LEU A 15 6.44 -17.46 9.44
N LYS A 16 5.40 -16.64 9.24
CA LYS A 16 5.29 -15.75 8.08
C LYS A 16 6.41 -14.72 8.04
N LEU A 17 6.71 -14.08 9.18
CA LEU A 17 7.79 -13.10 9.29
C LEU A 17 9.15 -13.75 8.98
N GLN A 18 9.40 -14.93 9.55
CA GLN A 18 10.64 -15.66 9.35
C GLN A 18 10.82 -16.06 7.88
N LYS A 19 9.79 -16.63 7.25
CA LYS A 19 9.82 -16.96 5.81
C LYS A 19 10.11 -15.73 4.94
N GLN A 20 9.53 -14.57 5.27
CA GLN A 20 9.80 -13.32 4.55
C GLN A 20 11.25 -12.86 4.74
N LYS A 21 11.76 -12.89 5.97
CA LYS A 21 13.15 -12.56 6.30
C LYS A 21 14.12 -13.45 5.53
N ASP A 22 13.91 -14.76 5.57
CA ASP A 22 14.78 -15.74 4.91
C ASP A 22 14.76 -15.57 3.39
N TRP A 23 13.59 -15.30 2.82
CA TRP A 23 13.49 -15.01 1.39
C TRP A 23 14.28 -13.75 1.02
N LEU A 24 14.10 -12.64 1.75
CA LEU A 24 14.80 -11.38 1.50
C LEU A 24 16.32 -11.49 1.65
N LYS A 25 16.80 -12.23 2.66
CA LYS A 25 18.23 -12.51 2.86
C LYS A 25 18.84 -13.31 1.71
N LYS A 26 18.09 -14.27 1.16
CA LYS A 26 18.55 -15.10 0.03
C LYS A 26 18.59 -14.34 -1.30
N GLN A 27 17.90 -13.21 -1.41
CA GLN A 27 17.92 -12.41 -2.64
C GLN A 27 19.11 -11.45 -2.62
N ILE A 28 20.21 -11.85 -3.25
CA ILE A 28 21.36 -10.97 -3.47
C ILE A 28 20.96 -9.87 -4.46
N TYR A 29 21.01 -8.62 -3.99
CA TYR A 29 20.74 -7.44 -4.77
C TYR A 29 21.99 -6.99 -5.53
N LYS A 30 23.10 -6.83 -4.82
CA LYS A 30 24.39 -6.34 -5.32
C LYS A 30 25.54 -6.98 -4.55
N ILE A 31 26.66 -7.20 -5.23
CA ILE A 31 27.95 -7.50 -4.59
C ILE A 31 28.86 -6.33 -4.92
N ASP A 32 29.46 -5.72 -3.91
CA ASP A 32 30.47 -4.68 -4.11
C ASP A 32 31.75 -5.35 -4.62
N GLU A 33 32.16 -5.03 -5.85
CA GLU A 33 33.32 -5.65 -6.49
C GLU A 33 34.65 -5.28 -5.81
N LYS A 34 34.70 -4.15 -5.08
CA LYS A 34 35.93 -3.69 -4.41
C LYS A 34 36.06 -4.26 -3.01
N THR A 35 34.95 -4.31 -2.27
CA THR A 35 34.96 -4.74 -0.87
C THR A 35 34.51 -6.19 -0.67
N GLY A 36 33.88 -6.79 -1.69
CA GLY A 36 33.23 -8.08 -1.59
C GLY A 36 31.91 -8.05 -0.79
N GLU A 37 31.44 -6.87 -0.36
CA GLU A 37 30.23 -6.74 0.47
C GLU A 37 28.99 -7.20 -0.30
N ILE A 38 28.29 -8.21 0.23
CA ILE A 38 27.04 -8.71 -0.34
C ILE A 38 25.88 -7.93 0.24
N LYS A 39 25.15 -7.19 -0.61
CA LYS A 39 23.91 -6.51 -0.26
C LYS A 39 22.72 -7.33 -0.74
N THR A 40 21.82 -7.62 0.17
CA THR A 40 20.59 -8.38 -0.05
C THR A 40 19.38 -7.46 -0.15
N LEU A 41 18.23 -7.99 -0.60
CA LEU A 41 16.98 -7.24 -0.54
C LEU A 41 16.55 -6.90 0.89
N LEU A 42 17.03 -7.63 1.90
CA LEU A 42 16.77 -7.28 3.30
C LEU A 42 17.44 -5.94 3.64
N ASP A 43 18.66 -5.71 3.16
CA ASP A 43 19.43 -4.49 3.42
C ASP A 43 18.79 -3.25 2.76
N CYS A 44 18.07 -3.46 1.65
CA CYS A 44 17.30 -2.41 0.96
C CYS A 44 15.86 -2.28 1.47
N SER A 45 15.41 -3.13 2.39
CA SER A 45 14.01 -3.17 2.83
C SER A 45 13.64 -1.95 3.66
N MET A 46 12.42 -1.43 3.44
CA MET A 46 11.76 -0.43 4.30
C MET A 46 10.56 -1.06 5.03
N SER A 47 10.69 -2.33 5.42
CA SER A 47 9.64 -3.06 6.14
C SER A 47 9.58 -2.68 7.61
N ALA A 48 8.38 -2.32 8.07
CA ALA A 48 8.04 -2.10 9.48
C ALA A 48 8.41 -3.26 10.42
N ASN A 49 8.52 -4.48 9.91
CA ASN A 49 8.79 -5.67 10.73
C ASN A 49 10.16 -6.30 10.47
N LEU A 50 11.00 -5.72 9.62
CA LEU A 50 12.30 -6.32 9.28
C LEU A 50 13.45 -5.32 9.15
N SER A 51 13.17 -4.00 9.11
CA SER A 51 14.18 -2.99 8.80
C SER A 51 14.25 -1.88 9.85
N PRO A 52 15.42 -1.63 10.44
CA PRO A 52 15.63 -0.48 11.32
C PRO A 52 15.47 0.86 10.58
N LYS A 53 15.74 0.88 9.25
CA LYS A 53 15.64 2.09 8.42
C LYS A 53 14.21 2.65 8.38
N TYR A 54 13.21 1.78 8.53
CA TYR A 54 11.82 2.21 8.59
C TYR A 54 11.54 3.09 9.82
N TYR A 55 12.18 2.86 10.97
CA TYR A 55 11.97 3.69 12.17
C TYR A 55 12.57 5.07 12.02
N ALA A 56 13.77 5.18 11.44
CA ALA A 56 14.38 6.46 11.14
C ALA A 56 13.48 7.28 10.21
N GLU A 57 12.94 6.66 9.15
CA GLU A 57 11.98 7.31 8.26
C GLU A 57 10.68 7.69 8.97
N LEU A 58 10.14 6.82 9.81
CA LEU A 58 8.92 7.06 10.58
C LEU A 58 9.07 8.28 11.51
N ASN A 59 10.17 8.34 12.26
CA ASN A 59 10.48 9.47 13.14
C ASN A 59 10.63 10.75 12.34
N ASN A 60 11.36 10.72 11.22
CA ASN A 60 11.51 11.88 10.34
C ASN A 60 10.14 12.39 9.86
N ARG A 61 9.28 11.48 9.37
CA ARG A 61 7.92 11.82 8.92
C ARG A 61 7.04 12.43 10.00
N VAL A 62 7.12 11.93 11.23
CA VAL A 62 6.35 12.41 12.37
C VAL A 62 6.82 13.79 12.80
N ASN A 63 8.13 13.98 12.91
CA ASN A 63 8.74 15.27 13.26
C ASN A 63 8.40 16.32 12.20
N THR A 64 8.57 16.00 10.91
CA THR A 64 8.20 16.91 9.82
C THR A 64 6.76 17.41 9.94
N ILE A 65 5.78 16.53 10.21
CA ILE A 65 4.38 16.94 10.38
C ILE A 65 4.20 17.87 11.59
N GLN A 66 4.88 17.57 12.69
CA GLN A 66 4.82 18.41 13.88
C GLN A 66 5.42 19.79 13.63
N ASP A 67 6.59 19.84 12.99
CA ASP A 67 7.29 21.09 12.70
C ASP A 67 6.46 21.97 11.78
N PHE A 68 5.84 21.40 10.74
CA PHE A 68 4.86 22.13 9.92
C PHE A 68 3.65 22.61 10.72
N SER A 69 3.14 21.80 11.65
CA SER A 69 2.01 22.21 12.48
C SER A 69 2.39 23.39 13.38
N PHE A 70 3.58 23.35 13.98
CA PHE A 70 4.12 24.37 14.86
C PHE A 70 4.40 25.67 14.10
N ASN A 71 5.11 25.60 12.97
CA ASN A 71 5.49 26.76 12.17
C ASN A 71 4.27 27.51 11.60
N LYS A 72 3.14 26.80 11.43
CA LYS A 72 1.87 27.40 10.99
C LYS A 72 0.97 27.84 12.15
N GLY A 73 1.46 27.80 13.39
CA GLY A 73 0.72 28.22 14.58
C GLY A 73 -0.54 27.38 14.85
N LEU A 74 -0.56 26.11 14.45
CA LEU A 74 -1.72 25.24 14.63
C LEU A 74 -1.78 24.72 16.06
N LYS A 75 -3.00 24.64 16.62
CA LYS A 75 -3.28 23.95 17.86
C LYS A 75 -3.34 22.46 17.63
N SER A 76 -2.69 21.69 18.51
CA SER A 76 -2.71 20.23 18.47
C SER A 76 -3.65 19.66 19.52
N SER A 77 -4.36 18.59 19.18
CA SER A 77 -5.15 17.81 20.13
C SER A 77 -4.89 16.32 19.97
N PHE A 78 -4.73 15.65 21.11
CA PHE A 78 -4.59 14.22 21.22
C PHE A 78 -5.97 13.58 21.41
N LEU A 79 -6.28 12.62 20.55
CA LEU A 79 -7.56 11.94 20.46
C LEU A 79 -7.40 10.47 20.83
N THR A 80 -8.21 10.01 21.79
CA THR A 80 -8.40 8.59 22.07
C THR A 80 -9.81 8.19 21.65
N ILE A 81 -9.92 7.45 20.57
CA ILE A 81 -11.20 7.05 19.96
C ILE A 81 -11.43 5.56 20.20
N THR A 82 -12.45 5.24 20.98
CA THR A 82 -12.88 3.87 21.26
C THR A 82 -14.26 3.61 20.67
N LEU A 83 -14.51 2.37 20.25
CA LEU A 83 -15.87 1.95 19.93
C LEU A 83 -16.71 1.86 21.20
N ASN A 84 -18.02 2.10 21.06
CA ASN A 84 -18.98 1.88 22.13
C ASN A 84 -19.04 0.39 22.52
N GLY A 85 -19.40 0.10 23.77
CA GLY A 85 -19.39 -1.26 24.33
C GLY A 85 -20.24 -2.26 23.54
N CYS A 86 -21.32 -1.81 22.89
CA CYS A 86 -22.16 -2.65 22.04
C CYS A 86 -21.40 -3.30 20.87
N PHE A 87 -20.33 -2.68 20.38
CA PHE A 87 -19.51 -3.25 19.29
C PHE A 87 -18.65 -4.43 19.74
N ARG A 88 -18.42 -4.58 21.05
CA ARG A 88 -17.81 -5.78 21.61
C ARG A 88 -18.79 -6.95 21.58
N ASP A 89 -20.06 -6.71 21.90
CA ASP A 89 -21.09 -7.76 21.87
C ASP A 89 -21.40 -8.21 20.45
N ALA A 90 -21.28 -7.30 19.48
CA ALA A 90 -21.42 -7.59 18.06
C ALA A 90 -20.46 -8.70 17.57
N LEU A 91 -19.32 -8.90 18.22
CA LEU A 91 -18.41 -10.02 17.92
C LEU A 91 -19.03 -11.39 18.24
N ASN A 92 -20.04 -11.41 19.11
CA ASN A 92 -20.80 -12.61 19.47
C ASN A 92 -22.19 -12.64 18.78
N GLY A 93 -22.45 -11.71 17.84
CA GLY A 93 -23.74 -11.58 17.17
C GLY A 93 -24.85 -10.94 18.02
N ASP A 94 -24.51 -10.27 19.13
CA ASP A 94 -25.47 -9.55 19.96
C ASP A 94 -25.50 -8.05 19.62
N PHE A 95 -26.70 -7.56 19.27
CA PHE A 95 -26.95 -6.16 18.90
C PHE A 95 -27.99 -5.48 19.79
N SER A 96 -28.35 -6.10 20.92
CA SER A 96 -29.39 -5.61 21.84
C SER A 96 -29.08 -4.22 22.41
N ARG A 97 -27.80 -3.93 22.67
CA ARG A 97 -27.34 -2.63 23.22
C ARG A 97 -27.13 -1.52 22.19
N PHE A 98 -27.39 -1.76 20.90
CA PHE A 98 -27.21 -0.75 19.87
C PHE A 98 -28.27 0.35 19.98
N LYS A 99 -27.83 1.59 20.20
CA LYS A 99 -28.70 2.76 20.21
C LYS A 99 -28.95 3.28 18.79
N PRO A 100 -29.99 4.11 18.57
CA PRO A 100 -30.23 4.75 17.27
C PRO A 100 -29.00 5.49 16.73
N LYS A 101 -28.24 6.13 17.62
CA LYS A 101 -27.00 6.82 17.26
C LYS A 101 -25.92 5.86 16.75
N ASP A 102 -25.73 4.69 17.37
CA ASP A 102 -24.76 3.68 16.92
C ASP A 102 -25.11 3.23 15.49
N ARG A 103 -26.41 2.96 15.25
CA ARG A 103 -26.94 2.54 13.94
C ARG A 103 -26.77 3.59 12.85
N SER A 104 -26.85 4.87 13.21
CA SER A 104 -26.64 5.98 12.27
C SER A 104 -25.20 6.11 11.77
N LEU A 105 -24.22 5.59 12.53
CA LEU A 105 -22.79 5.67 12.24
C LEU A 105 -22.20 4.38 11.66
N LEU A 106 -23.04 3.43 11.26
CA LEU A 106 -22.61 2.19 10.61
C LEU A 106 -22.35 2.40 9.12
N SER A 107 -21.29 1.76 8.61
CA SER A 107 -21.10 1.61 7.17
C SER A 107 -22.15 0.68 6.57
N TYR A 108 -22.35 0.79 5.26
CA TYR A 108 -23.26 -0.10 4.52
C TYR A 108 -22.90 -1.57 4.74
N ASP A 109 -21.62 -1.93 4.56
CA ASP A 109 -21.14 -3.31 4.72
C ASP A 109 -21.38 -3.85 6.13
N PHE A 110 -21.21 -3.02 7.16
CA PHE A 110 -21.48 -3.43 8.53
C PHE A 110 -22.97 -3.69 8.75
N LYS A 111 -23.85 -2.82 8.24
CA LYS A 111 -25.31 -3.03 8.29
C LYS A 111 -25.73 -4.31 7.59
N TYR A 112 -25.17 -4.55 6.40
CA TYR A 112 -25.42 -5.78 5.64
C TYR A 112 -25.04 -7.02 6.45
N LYS A 113 -23.86 -7.02 7.09
CA LYS A 113 -23.42 -8.14 7.94
C LYS A 113 -24.33 -8.36 9.14
N ILE A 114 -24.80 -7.30 9.81
CA ILE A 114 -25.76 -7.45 10.91
C ILE A 114 -27.02 -8.19 10.44
N MET A 115 -27.54 -7.87 9.25
CA MET A 115 -28.78 -8.44 8.73
C MET A 115 -28.64 -9.88 8.25
N PHE A 116 -27.54 -10.19 7.54
CA PHE A 116 -27.44 -11.45 6.80
C PHE A 116 -26.39 -12.42 7.34
N SER A 117 -25.42 -11.94 8.12
CA SER A 117 -24.31 -12.77 8.63
C SER A 117 -23.77 -12.25 9.97
N PRO A 118 -24.63 -12.14 11.01
CA PRO A 118 -24.29 -11.47 12.26
C PRO A 118 -23.11 -12.12 13.00
N TYR A 119 -23.00 -13.45 12.96
CA TYR A 119 -21.91 -14.20 13.60
C TYR A 119 -20.57 -14.14 12.84
N SER A 120 -20.53 -13.50 11.67
CA SER A 120 -19.30 -13.32 10.89
C SER A 120 -18.55 -12.01 11.20
N ILE A 121 -19.13 -11.15 12.05
CA ILE A 121 -18.53 -9.87 12.42
C ILE A 121 -17.28 -10.13 13.26
N GLY A 122 -16.13 -9.66 12.77
CA GLY A 122 -14.84 -9.82 13.43
C GLY A 122 -14.12 -8.50 13.68
N ILE A 123 -12.93 -8.61 14.28
CA ILE A 123 -12.04 -7.46 14.56
C ILE A 123 -11.78 -6.62 13.31
N LYS A 124 -11.64 -7.25 12.13
CA LYS A 124 -11.43 -6.53 10.88
C LYS A 124 -12.60 -5.60 10.54
N ASP A 125 -13.83 -6.04 10.78
CA ASP A 125 -15.03 -5.24 10.55
C ASP A 125 -15.09 -4.05 11.51
N LEU A 126 -14.67 -4.25 12.77
CA LEU A 126 -14.56 -3.16 13.74
C LEU A 126 -13.50 -2.12 13.34
N ILE A 127 -12.38 -2.56 12.76
CA ILE A 127 -11.34 -1.65 12.22
C ILE A 127 -11.90 -0.83 11.07
N ASP A 128 -12.63 -1.47 10.16
CA ASP A 128 -13.23 -0.82 8.99
C ASP A 128 -14.35 0.15 9.39
N LEU A 129 -15.13 -0.19 10.42
CA LEU A 129 -16.09 0.70 11.02
C LEU A 129 -15.42 1.94 11.64
N LEU A 130 -14.33 1.78 12.41
CA LEU A 130 -13.59 2.92 12.96
C LEU A 130 -13.01 3.82 11.86
N ASN A 131 -12.51 3.23 10.77
CA ASN A 131 -12.08 4.00 9.60
C ASN A 131 -13.23 4.78 8.97
N TYR A 132 -14.41 4.16 8.87
CA TYR A 132 -15.61 4.82 8.36
C TYR A 132 -16.04 5.99 9.24
N GLN A 133 -16.08 5.81 10.56
CA GLN A 133 -16.41 6.89 11.51
C GLN A 133 -15.37 8.02 11.49
N TRP A 134 -14.07 7.69 11.39
CA TRP A 134 -13.01 8.68 11.15
C TRP A 134 -13.25 9.48 9.86
N ASN A 135 -13.65 8.84 8.77
CA ASN A 135 -13.93 9.53 7.52
C ASN A 135 -15.15 10.45 7.64
N ILE A 136 -16.20 10.07 8.37
CA ILE A 136 -17.34 10.95 8.67
C ILE A 136 -16.86 12.18 9.44
N PHE A 137 -16.03 11.98 10.47
CA PHE A 137 -15.47 13.07 11.27
C PHE A 137 -14.68 14.05 10.42
N VAL A 138 -13.76 13.54 9.61
CA VAL A 138 -12.97 14.36 8.68
C VAL A 138 -13.87 15.06 7.65
N LYS A 139 -14.89 14.39 7.11
CA LYS A 139 -15.82 14.97 6.13
C LYS A 139 -16.58 16.15 6.72
N ARG A 140 -17.11 16.03 7.95
CA ARG A 140 -17.83 17.13 8.61
C ARG A 140 -16.96 18.36 8.86
N ILE A 141 -15.67 18.15 9.18
CA ILE A 141 -14.70 19.25 9.32
C ILE A 141 -14.50 19.93 7.97
N HIS A 142 -14.27 19.18 6.89
CA HIS A 142 -14.07 19.74 5.55
C HIS A 142 -15.30 20.48 5.01
N THR A 143 -16.50 19.97 5.30
CA THR A 143 -17.75 20.62 4.88
C THR A 143 -17.94 21.97 5.58
N LYS A 144 -17.57 22.08 6.87
CA LYS A 144 -17.66 23.34 7.60
C LYS A 144 -16.54 24.32 7.24
N PHE A 145 -15.32 23.81 7.08
CA PHE A 145 -14.12 24.61 6.83
C PHE A 145 -13.46 24.15 5.53
N LYS A 146 -13.91 24.71 4.41
CA LYS A 146 -13.33 24.43 3.09
C LYS A 146 -11.88 24.92 3.06
N GLY A 147 -10.95 24.06 2.64
CA GLY A 147 -9.53 24.41 2.58
C GLY A 147 -8.83 24.50 3.94
N LEU A 148 -9.46 24.04 5.04
CA LEU A 148 -8.85 24.07 6.36
C LEU A 148 -7.51 23.34 6.36
N GLU A 149 -6.45 24.11 6.62
CA GLU A 149 -5.13 23.58 6.88
C GLU A 149 -5.15 22.75 8.17
N LYS A 150 -4.73 21.50 8.06
CA LYS A 150 -4.72 20.58 9.18
C LYS A 150 -3.78 19.43 8.89
N TYR A 151 -3.19 18.91 9.95
CA TYR A 151 -2.39 17.71 9.90
C TYR A 151 -2.92 16.69 10.89
N TYR A 152 -2.74 15.42 10.56
CA TYR A 152 -3.01 14.36 11.49
C TYR A 152 -1.99 13.23 11.39
N ILE A 153 -1.80 12.57 12.51
CA ILE A 153 -1.12 11.28 12.65
C ILE A 153 -2.08 10.39 13.42
N ARG A 154 -2.28 9.14 12.98
CA ARG A 154 -3.06 8.16 13.74
C ARG A 154 -2.43 6.77 13.73
N ALA A 155 -2.60 6.09 14.85
CA ALA A 155 -2.25 4.69 15.05
C ALA A 155 -3.48 3.94 15.55
N PHE A 156 -3.62 2.69 15.11
CA PHE A 156 -4.52 1.74 15.77
C PHE A 156 -3.78 1.11 16.95
N GLU A 157 -4.52 0.73 18.00
CA GLU A 157 -4.03 -0.13 19.07
C GLU A 157 -5.16 -1.12 19.42
N PRO A 158 -4.84 -2.38 19.72
CA PRO A 158 -5.83 -3.34 20.22
C PRO A 158 -6.03 -3.21 21.73
N HIS A 159 -7.28 -3.33 22.20
CA HIS A 159 -7.54 -3.54 23.62
C HIS A 159 -6.94 -4.86 24.11
N LYS A 160 -6.28 -4.83 25.27
CA LYS A 160 -5.58 -6.00 25.84
C LYS A 160 -6.49 -7.19 26.13
N SER A 161 -7.75 -6.93 26.47
CA SER A 161 -8.74 -7.96 26.83
C SER A 161 -9.16 -8.83 25.64
N ASP A 162 -9.46 -8.20 24.51
CA ASP A 162 -10.28 -8.81 23.44
C ASP A 162 -9.78 -8.49 22.03
N GLY A 163 -8.83 -7.56 21.88
CA GLY A 163 -8.34 -7.14 20.57
C GLY A 163 -9.26 -6.19 19.81
N VAL A 164 -10.34 -5.70 20.43
CA VAL A 164 -11.19 -4.64 19.85
C VAL A 164 -10.30 -3.43 19.55
N PRO A 165 -10.36 -2.86 18.34
CA PRO A 165 -9.50 -1.76 17.96
C PRO A 165 -9.93 -0.45 18.63
N HIS A 166 -8.95 0.41 18.90
CA HIS A 166 -9.15 1.84 19.17
C HIS A 166 -8.09 2.65 18.41
N ILE A 167 -8.36 3.95 18.22
CA ILE A 167 -7.45 4.86 17.52
C ILE A 167 -6.86 5.86 18.52
N HIS A 168 -5.56 6.05 18.43
CA HIS A 168 -4.87 7.21 18.97
C HIS A 168 -4.49 8.13 17.83
N ALA A 169 -4.89 9.40 17.90
CA ALA A 169 -4.56 10.37 16.87
C ALA A 169 -4.04 11.67 17.46
N LEU A 170 -3.10 12.28 16.77
CA LEU A 170 -2.74 13.68 16.94
C LEU A 170 -3.35 14.44 15.78
N LEU A 171 -4.14 15.47 16.06
CA LEU A 171 -4.80 16.31 15.07
C LEU A 171 -4.40 17.78 15.33
N SER A 172 -3.78 18.41 14.35
CA SER A 172 -3.34 19.82 14.38
C SER A 172 -4.22 20.65 13.46
N TYR A 173 -4.73 21.78 13.94
CA TYR A 173 -5.68 22.65 13.24
C TYR A 173 -5.68 24.08 13.80
N PRO A 174 -6.19 25.08 13.07
CA PRO A 174 -6.30 26.46 13.55
C PRO A 174 -7.23 26.61 14.75
N GLU A 175 -6.90 27.50 15.69
CA GLU A 175 -7.65 27.71 16.94
C GLU A 175 -9.15 27.94 16.69
N TYR A 176 -9.51 28.75 15.69
CA TYR A 176 -10.90 29.09 15.38
C TYR A 176 -11.77 27.87 15.03
N ALA A 177 -11.17 26.75 14.63
CA ALA A 177 -11.89 25.53 14.28
C ALA A 177 -12.14 24.60 15.49
N HIS A 178 -11.48 24.88 16.63
CA HIS A 178 -11.44 24.00 17.80
C HIS A 178 -12.82 23.61 18.31
N GLU A 179 -13.68 24.59 18.57
CA GLU A 179 -14.99 24.34 19.17
C GLU A 179 -15.84 23.41 18.29
N TYR A 180 -15.84 23.63 16.98
CA TYR A 180 -16.58 22.78 16.04
C TYR A 180 -15.99 21.38 15.94
N ILE A 181 -14.67 21.25 15.90
CA ILE A 181 -13.98 19.95 15.86
C ILE A 181 -14.29 19.16 17.13
N TYR A 182 -14.23 19.80 18.30
CA TYR A 182 -14.53 19.18 19.58
C TYR A 182 -16.00 18.74 19.68
N LYS A 183 -16.95 19.58 19.27
CA LYS A 183 -18.38 19.20 19.17
C LYS A 183 -18.59 18.03 18.21
N THR A 184 -17.95 18.05 17.05
CA THR A 184 -18.04 16.98 16.05
C THR A 184 -17.46 15.66 16.57
N PHE A 185 -16.35 15.73 17.31
CA PHE A 185 -15.76 14.57 17.97
C PHE A 185 -16.74 13.95 18.95
N LYS A 186 -17.34 14.76 19.85
CA LYS A 186 -18.31 14.28 20.84
C LYS A 186 -19.55 13.67 20.20
N ASP A 187 -19.98 14.17 19.04
CA ASP A 187 -21.15 13.63 18.34
C ASP A 187 -20.88 12.27 17.66
N ILE A 188 -19.68 12.07 17.11
CA ILE A 188 -19.33 10.86 16.37
C ILE A 188 -18.75 9.79 17.29
N PHE A 189 -17.84 10.19 18.18
CA PHE A 189 -17.10 9.32 19.09
C PHE A 189 -17.61 9.48 20.52
N TYR A 190 -18.91 9.29 20.71
CA TYR A 190 -19.61 9.50 21.98
C TYR A 190 -19.49 8.33 22.97
N ALA A 191 -18.61 7.36 22.70
CA ALA A 191 -18.46 6.18 23.53
C ALA A 191 -18.13 6.59 24.98
N PRO A 192 -18.87 6.07 25.98
CA PRO A 192 -18.59 6.40 27.37
C PRO A 192 -17.23 5.87 27.76
N GLN A 193 -16.41 6.73 28.34
CA GLN A 193 -15.08 6.38 28.81
C GLN A 193 -15.20 5.86 30.23
N ASN A 194 -15.55 4.56 30.35
CA ASN A 194 -15.60 3.85 31.63
C ASN A 194 -14.18 3.65 32.16
N LEU A 195 -13.61 4.73 32.68
CA LEU A 195 -12.25 4.74 33.18
C LEU A 195 -12.26 4.36 34.66
N LYS A 196 -11.44 3.37 35.02
CA LYS A 196 -11.14 3.08 36.42
C LYS A 196 -10.34 4.20 37.10
N VAL A 197 -9.63 5.02 36.31
CA VAL A 197 -8.80 6.13 36.76
C VAL A 197 -8.94 7.28 35.77
N ASN A 198 -9.26 8.48 36.25
CA ASN A 198 -9.26 9.68 35.42
C ASN A 198 -7.81 10.12 35.17
N TYR A 199 -7.37 10.16 33.91
CA TYR A 199 -5.99 10.48 33.53
C TYR A 199 -5.77 11.97 33.23
N LEU A 200 -6.80 12.81 33.43
CA LEU A 200 -6.71 14.24 33.20
C LEU A 200 -5.98 14.95 34.34
N THR A 201 -5.10 15.89 34.00
CA THR A 201 -4.48 16.80 34.96
C THR A 201 -5.51 17.83 35.47
N LYS A 202 -5.21 18.48 36.60
CA LYS A 202 -6.07 19.56 37.14
C LYS A 202 -6.31 20.68 36.11
N GLU A 203 -5.28 21.00 35.33
CA GLU A 203 -5.35 22.01 34.27
C GLU A 203 -6.26 21.57 33.13
N GLN A 204 -6.14 20.32 32.66
CA GLN A 204 -7.01 19.77 31.62
C GLN A 204 -8.48 19.76 32.04
N ILE A 205 -8.77 19.42 33.29
CA ILE A 205 -10.13 19.48 33.85
C ILE A 205 -10.64 20.93 33.85
N LYS A 206 -9.82 21.88 34.29
CA LYS A 206 -10.17 23.31 34.30
C LYS A 206 -10.44 23.84 32.88
N ASN A 207 -9.71 23.34 31.89
CA ASN A 207 -9.88 23.70 30.49
C ASN A 207 -11.07 22.99 29.81
N GLY A 208 -11.77 22.09 30.50
CA GLY A 208 -12.94 21.38 29.95
C GLY A 208 -12.58 20.20 29.04
N GLU A 209 -11.37 19.66 29.16
CA GLU A 209 -10.92 18.50 28.39
C GLU A 209 -11.59 17.21 28.84
N ILE A 210 -11.61 16.22 27.94
CA ILE A 210 -12.10 14.86 28.22
C ILE A 210 -11.01 13.86 27.88
N ASN A 211 -11.00 12.67 28.49
CA ASN A 211 -9.93 11.69 28.23
C ASN A 211 -9.84 11.27 26.74
N GLY A 212 -10.91 11.42 25.96
CA GLY A 212 -10.94 11.18 24.53
C GLY A 212 -10.40 12.31 23.66
N PHE A 213 -10.28 13.52 24.20
CA PHE A 213 -9.93 14.72 23.45
C PHE A 213 -9.21 15.71 24.38
N GLN A 214 -7.88 15.72 24.26
CA GLN A 214 -6.98 16.50 25.11
C GLN A 214 -6.19 17.51 24.26
N TRP A 215 -6.03 18.76 24.71
CA TRP A 215 -5.31 19.81 23.95
C TRP A 215 -4.27 20.58 24.76
N THR A 216 -4.28 20.48 26.08
CA THR A 216 -3.17 20.95 26.93
C THR A 216 -2.08 19.87 26.91
N LEU A 217 -1.15 19.98 25.96
CA LEU A 217 -0.11 18.98 25.67
C LEU A 217 1.27 19.63 25.76
N SER A 218 2.15 19.10 26.62
CA SER A 218 3.55 19.55 26.72
C SER A 218 4.44 19.01 25.59
N ASN A 219 4.19 17.79 25.12
CA ASN A 219 4.91 17.17 24.00
C ASN A 219 3.95 16.36 23.10
N PRO A 220 3.24 17.01 22.16
CA PRO A 220 2.25 16.37 21.30
C PRO A 220 2.79 15.16 20.52
N THR A 221 4.03 15.25 20.03
CA THR A 221 4.70 14.20 19.26
C THR A 221 4.98 12.96 20.09
N GLY A 222 5.48 13.14 21.32
CA GLY A 222 5.76 12.04 22.24
C GLY A 222 4.53 11.20 22.55
N TYR A 223 3.35 11.83 22.65
CA TYR A 223 2.08 11.13 22.87
C TYR A 223 1.79 10.14 21.76
N VAL A 224 1.84 10.56 20.49
CA VAL A 224 1.51 9.66 19.38
C VAL A 224 2.62 8.63 19.10
N LEU A 225 3.89 9.03 19.23
CA LEU A 225 5.04 8.13 19.05
C LEU A 225 5.02 6.96 20.03
N LYS A 226 4.57 7.18 21.28
CA LYS A 226 4.36 6.10 22.25
C LYS A 226 3.49 4.97 21.68
N TYR A 227 2.37 5.30 21.05
CA TYR A 227 1.44 4.30 20.52
C TYR A 227 1.93 3.68 19.22
N ILE A 228 2.58 4.48 18.38
CA ILE A 228 3.24 3.99 17.17
C ILE A 228 4.29 2.95 17.58
N ASN A 229 5.26 3.29 18.43
CA ASN A 229 6.38 2.44 18.81
C ASN A 229 5.96 1.16 19.55
N LYS A 230 4.87 1.18 20.32
CA LYS A 230 4.28 -0.04 20.92
C LYS A 230 3.90 -1.12 19.92
N SER A 231 3.59 -0.74 18.68
CA SER A 231 3.18 -1.69 17.63
C SER A 231 4.36 -2.40 16.96
N PHE A 232 5.59 -2.01 17.28
CA PHE A 232 6.80 -2.41 16.58
C PHE A 232 7.65 -3.38 17.39
N ILE A 233 8.40 -4.23 16.69
CA ILE A 233 9.37 -5.14 17.32
C ILE A 233 10.64 -4.34 17.60
N ASN A 234 11.13 -4.42 18.83
CA ASN A 234 12.48 -3.95 19.13
C ASN A 234 13.50 -4.94 18.55
N PHE A 235 14.02 -4.65 17.36
CA PHE A 235 14.96 -5.52 16.63
C PHE A 235 16.28 -5.77 17.36
N ASP A 236 16.67 -4.88 18.27
CA ASP A 236 17.92 -5.02 19.04
C ASP A 236 17.77 -6.05 20.17
N LYS A 237 16.54 -6.30 20.62
CA LYS A 237 16.24 -7.16 21.77
C LYS A 237 15.51 -8.45 21.40
N ASN A 238 14.68 -8.43 20.37
CA ASN A 238 13.81 -9.54 20.00
C ASN A 238 13.70 -9.69 18.47
N ASP A 239 13.76 -10.93 17.99
CA ASP A 239 13.55 -11.29 16.58
C ASP A 239 12.14 -11.88 16.32
N LYS A 240 11.36 -12.08 17.38
CA LYS A 240 10.00 -12.61 17.34
C LYS A 240 8.96 -11.54 17.62
N LEU A 241 7.80 -11.71 16.99
CA LEU A 241 6.61 -10.92 17.25
C LEU A 241 6.03 -11.27 18.61
N ASP A 242 5.57 -10.26 19.33
CA ASP A 242 4.71 -10.39 20.49
C ASP A 242 3.22 -10.48 20.08
N PRO A 243 2.30 -10.81 21.02
CA PRO A 243 0.87 -10.87 20.71
C PRO A 243 0.30 -9.56 20.13
N ASN A 244 0.79 -8.40 20.57
CA ASN A 244 0.35 -7.10 20.05
C ASN A 244 0.74 -6.94 18.57
N SER A 245 2.00 -7.18 18.23
CA SER A 245 2.50 -7.09 16.85
C SER A 245 1.84 -8.13 15.94
N ALA A 246 1.56 -9.33 16.45
CA ALA A 246 0.84 -10.37 15.72
C ALA A 246 -0.58 -9.95 15.34
N TRP A 247 -1.26 -9.13 16.17
CA TRP A 247 -2.57 -8.60 15.87
C TRP A 247 -2.60 -7.78 14.57
N TYR A 248 -1.61 -6.91 14.35
CA TYR A 248 -1.49 -6.14 13.10
C TYR A 248 -1.27 -7.04 11.88
N ILE A 249 -0.55 -8.15 12.03
CA ILE A 249 -0.30 -9.09 10.93
C ILE A 249 -1.55 -9.92 10.62
N LYS A 250 -2.22 -10.47 11.65
CA LYS A 250 -3.43 -11.27 11.52
C LYS A 250 -4.54 -10.48 10.82
N TYR A 251 -4.83 -9.28 11.32
CA TYR A 251 -5.92 -8.45 10.83
C TYR A 251 -5.48 -7.45 9.73
N LYS A 252 -4.24 -7.54 9.24
CA LYS A 252 -3.68 -6.72 8.16
C LYS A 252 -3.85 -5.21 8.41
N VAL A 253 -3.54 -4.77 9.62
CA VAL A 253 -3.75 -3.39 10.07
C VAL A 253 -2.52 -2.55 9.80
N ARG A 254 -2.72 -1.36 9.24
CA ARG A 254 -1.65 -0.37 9.08
C ARG A 254 -1.33 0.23 10.45
N LYS A 255 -0.07 0.09 10.88
CA LYS A 255 0.43 0.59 12.18
C LYS A 255 0.45 2.12 12.28
N PHE A 256 0.68 2.80 11.15
CA PHE A 256 0.87 4.23 11.06
C PHE A 256 0.14 4.81 9.85
N LEU A 257 -0.63 5.86 10.07
CA LEU A 257 -1.34 6.62 9.04
C LEU A 257 -1.17 8.11 9.34
N SER A 258 -0.97 8.92 8.31
CA SER A 258 -0.79 10.36 8.47
C SER A 258 -1.49 11.14 7.35
N SER A 259 -1.53 12.46 7.52
CA SER A 259 -1.73 13.39 6.40
C SER A 259 -0.65 13.21 5.34
N ARG A 260 -0.94 13.69 4.13
CA ARG A 260 0.04 13.73 3.04
C ARG A 260 1.08 14.78 3.36
N HIS A 261 2.35 14.42 3.20
CA HIS A 261 3.45 15.37 3.17
C HIS A 261 3.41 16.19 1.88
N HIS A 262 4.06 17.35 1.90
CA HIS A 262 4.12 18.26 0.77
C HIS A 262 4.84 17.64 -0.43
N ILE A 263 5.93 16.92 -0.17
CA ILE A 263 6.62 16.07 -1.15
C ILE A 263 6.30 14.59 -0.87
N PRO A 264 5.94 13.79 -1.90
CA PRO A 264 5.68 12.36 -1.74
C PRO A 264 6.87 11.57 -1.19
N LEU A 265 6.58 10.64 -0.26
CA LEU A 265 7.60 9.78 0.36
C LEU A 265 8.41 8.92 -0.64
N TRP A 266 7.83 8.58 -1.79
CA TRP A 266 8.54 7.81 -2.81
C TRP A 266 9.65 8.61 -3.49
N ILE A 267 9.53 9.95 -3.54
CA ILE A 267 10.60 10.85 -4.00
C ILE A 267 11.71 10.87 -2.96
N TYR A 268 11.37 11.13 -1.70
CA TYR A 268 12.34 11.10 -0.60
C TYR A 268 13.15 9.81 -0.58
N ARG A 269 12.52 8.64 -0.66
CA ARG A 269 13.21 7.34 -0.70
C ARG A 269 14.17 7.16 -1.88
N LYS A 270 14.00 7.91 -2.97
CA LYS A 270 14.90 7.87 -4.12
C LYS A 270 16.11 8.79 -3.97
N ILE A 271 16.05 9.80 -3.11
CA ILE A 271 17.11 10.82 -2.99
C ILE A 271 17.69 10.94 -1.58
N ASN A 272 17.12 10.25 -0.59
CA ASN A 272 17.48 10.41 0.83
C ASN A 272 18.93 10.09 1.19
N PHE A 273 19.70 9.49 0.29
CA PHE A 273 21.11 9.22 0.52
C PHE A 273 22.00 10.45 0.28
N PHE A 274 21.55 11.44 -0.51
CA PHE A 274 22.18 12.78 -0.59
C PHE A 274 21.28 13.90 -0.03
N PHE A 275 19.96 13.70 0.04
CA PHE A 275 19.00 14.65 0.62
C PHE A 275 18.31 14.05 1.85
N LYS A 276 19.06 13.93 2.96
CA LYS A 276 18.68 13.14 4.14
C LYS A 276 17.52 13.73 4.95
N ASP A 277 17.33 15.04 4.91
CA ASP A 277 16.30 15.70 5.71
C ASP A 277 14.98 15.77 4.95
N PHE A 278 13.93 15.15 5.51
CA PHE A 278 12.62 15.14 4.88
C PHE A 278 11.85 16.43 5.12
N TYR A 279 12.14 17.15 6.21
CA TYR A 279 11.56 18.46 6.48
C TYR A 279 12.01 19.45 5.41
N ASN A 280 13.33 19.63 5.23
CA ASN A 280 13.89 20.51 4.20
C ASN A 280 13.45 20.14 2.78
N LEU A 281 13.19 18.85 2.52
CA LEU A 281 12.66 18.43 1.23
C LEU A 281 11.22 18.93 1.05
N CYS A 282 10.40 18.80 2.09
CA CYS A 282 9.01 19.24 2.03
C CYS A 282 8.88 20.76 1.91
N THR A 283 9.78 21.54 2.53
CA THR A 283 9.75 23.01 2.48
C THR A 283 10.03 23.56 1.08
N LEU A 284 10.69 22.80 0.20
CA LEU A 284 10.90 23.20 -1.20
C LEU A 284 9.59 23.53 -1.91
N ARG A 285 8.50 22.84 -1.58
CA ARG A 285 7.20 23.08 -2.21
C ARG A 285 6.60 24.45 -1.85
N ASP A 286 6.88 24.92 -0.64
CA ASP A 286 6.36 26.20 -0.14
C ASP A 286 7.32 27.36 -0.46
N ASN A 287 8.51 27.07 -0.99
CA ASN A 287 9.51 28.07 -1.39
C ASN A 287 9.28 28.52 -2.85
N PRO A 288 9.07 29.83 -3.11
CA PRO A 288 8.82 30.35 -4.45
C PRO A 288 9.98 30.16 -5.43
N ASP A 289 11.20 30.01 -4.94
CA ASP A 289 12.40 29.83 -5.77
C ASP A 289 12.49 28.40 -6.32
N TRP A 290 11.67 27.49 -5.80
CA TRP A 290 11.67 26.07 -6.16
C TRP A 290 10.44 25.68 -6.99
N ILE A 291 10.70 25.15 -8.18
CA ILE A 291 9.71 24.50 -9.03
C ILE A 291 9.74 23.00 -8.72
N CYS A 292 8.62 22.47 -8.25
CA CYS A 292 8.48 21.05 -7.91
C CYS A 292 7.39 20.38 -8.77
N GLU A 293 7.79 19.41 -9.58
CA GLU A 293 6.92 18.64 -10.46
C GLU A 293 7.13 17.13 -10.26
N TRP A 294 6.07 16.32 -10.30
CA TRP A 294 6.19 14.87 -10.25
C TRP A 294 5.00 14.12 -10.84
N SER A 295 5.28 12.92 -11.35
CA SER A 295 4.29 11.96 -11.85
C SER A 295 4.65 10.56 -11.39
N TYR A 296 3.83 9.99 -10.50
CA TYR A 296 4.04 8.61 -10.05
C TYR A 296 3.79 7.61 -11.19
N LYS A 297 2.87 7.91 -12.11
CA LYS A 297 2.55 7.03 -13.23
C LYS A 297 3.70 6.96 -14.23
N GLU A 298 4.27 8.11 -14.58
CA GLU A 298 5.40 8.20 -15.53
C GLU A 298 6.75 7.93 -14.86
N GLN A 299 6.77 7.68 -13.54
CA GLN A 299 8.00 7.50 -12.77
C GLN A 299 8.96 8.67 -12.99
N TYR A 300 8.46 9.88 -12.71
CA TYR A 300 9.13 11.14 -13.00
C TYR A 300 9.05 12.12 -11.82
N PHE A 301 10.12 12.87 -11.55
CA PHE A 301 10.06 14.12 -10.79
C PHE A 301 11.19 15.09 -11.16
N ARG A 302 10.93 16.38 -11.00
CA ARG A 302 11.90 17.47 -11.14
C ARG A 302 11.71 18.46 -9.99
N LEU A 303 12.78 18.73 -9.27
CA LEU A 303 12.88 19.76 -8.25
C LEU A 303 13.96 20.73 -8.72
N GLU A 304 13.61 21.98 -8.98
CA GLU A 304 14.53 22.94 -9.58
C GLU A 304 14.48 24.27 -8.85
N ASN A 305 15.64 24.78 -8.46
CA ASN A 305 15.78 26.12 -7.91
C ASN A 305 16.14 27.12 -9.02
N ILE A 306 15.33 28.15 -9.18
CA ILE A 306 15.44 29.15 -10.25
C ILE A 306 16.69 30.03 -10.03
N GLU A 307 16.98 30.40 -8.79
CA GLU A 307 18.09 31.32 -8.47
C GLU A 307 19.46 30.63 -8.55
N THR A 308 19.59 29.44 -7.98
CA THR A 308 20.87 28.72 -7.90
C THR A 308 21.13 27.84 -9.12
N SER A 309 20.12 27.63 -9.97
CA SER A 309 20.14 26.62 -11.04
C SER A 309 20.48 25.21 -10.53
N GLU A 310 20.06 24.91 -9.30
CA GLU A 310 20.09 23.54 -8.75
C GLU A 310 18.92 22.74 -9.34
N THR A 311 19.17 21.50 -9.73
CA THR A 311 18.13 20.62 -10.27
C THR A 311 18.33 19.20 -9.79
N ILE A 312 17.29 18.61 -9.21
CA ILE A 312 17.19 17.20 -8.87
C ILE A 312 16.12 16.59 -9.77
N PHE A 313 16.55 15.74 -10.68
CA PHE A 313 15.73 15.16 -11.72
C PHE A 313 15.72 13.64 -11.61
N PHE A 314 14.56 13.04 -11.82
CA PHE A 314 14.40 11.60 -11.98
C PHE A 314 13.49 11.29 -13.14
N GLU A 315 13.95 10.41 -14.03
CA GLU A 315 13.14 9.88 -15.12
C GLU A 315 13.58 8.45 -15.43
N ASN A 316 12.61 7.53 -15.55
CA ASN A 316 12.83 6.16 -16.05
C ASN A 316 13.96 5.36 -15.37
N GLY A 317 14.30 5.66 -14.12
CA GLY A 317 15.36 4.97 -13.38
C GLY A 317 16.68 5.74 -13.30
N VAL A 318 16.80 6.88 -13.96
CA VAL A 318 17.96 7.78 -13.90
C VAL A 318 17.68 8.89 -12.90
N ILE A 319 18.57 9.11 -11.95
CA ILE A 319 18.58 10.25 -11.03
C ILE A 319 19.78 11.13 -11.42
N LYS A 320 19.53 12.42 -11.64
CA LYS A 320 20.56 13.41 -11.91
C LYS A 320 20.38 14.60 -10.97
N HIS A 321 21.43 14.98 -10.26
CA HIS A 321 21.49 16.18 -9.44
C HIS A 321 22.58 17.09 -10.01
N THR A 322 22.18 18.28 -10.47
CA THR A 322 23.08 19.31 -11.03
C THR A 322 22.99 20.62 -10.27
N ILE A 323 24.09 21.38 -10.24
CA ILE A 323 24.13 22.76 -9.77
C ILE A 323 24.86 23.59 -10.83
N LYS A 324 24.22 24.63 -11.37
CA LYS A 324 24.79 25.50 -12.43
C LYS A 324 25.36 24.69 -13.62
N GLY A 325 24.66 23.63 -14.01
CA GLY A 325 25.07 22.73 -15.10
C GLY A 325 26.10 21.65 -14.73
N HIS A 326 26.75 21.75 -13.57
CA HIS A 326 27.69 20.73 -13.10
C HIS A 326 26.95 19.54 -12.47
N ILE A 327 27.29 18.32 -12.88
CA ILE A 327 26.72 17.09 -12.31
C ILE A 327 27.37 16.83 -10.95
N ILE A 328 26.59 16.95 -9.88
CA ILE A 328 27.01 16.62 -8.52
C ILE A 328 26.77 15.13 -8.26
N HIS A 329 25.60 14.63 -8.65
CA HIS A 329 25.28 13.22 -8.53
C HIS A 329 24.59 12.68 -9.77
N PHE A 330 24.95 11.44 -10.13
CA PHE A 330 24.34 10.70 -11.22
C PHE A 330 24.18 9.23 -10.81
N TYR A 331 22.96 8.73 -10.89
CA TYR A 331 22.66 7.33 -10.61
C TYR A 331 21.74 6.80 -11.69
N GLU A 332 22.09 5.65 -12.23
CA GLU A 332 21.24 4.94 -13.16
C GLU A 332 20.84 3.61 -12.55
N LYS A 333 19.55 3.28 -12.67
CA LYS A 333 19.05 1.98 -12.26
C LYS A 333 19.68 0.90 -13.13
N GLU A 334 20.48 0.03 -12.53
CA GLU A 334 21.04 -1.14 -13.19
C GLU A 334 19.91 -1.97 -13.85
N ILE A 335 19.92 -2.03 -15.19
CA ILE A 335 19.04 -2.91 -15.95
C ILE A 335 19.65 -4.31 -15.85
N LYS A 336 19.13 -5.15 -14.95
CA LYS A 336 19.48 -6.57 -14.98
C LYS A 336 19.04 -7.15 -16.32
N LYS A 337 19.99 -7.62 -17.15
CA LYS A 337 19.66 -8.51 -18.27
C LYS A 337 18.81 -9.63 -17.70
N GLN A 338 17.55 -9.72 -18.11
CA GLN A 338 16.67 -10.79 -17.66
C GLN A 338 17.28 -12.11 -18.15
N ASN A 339 17.87 -12.88 -17.22
CA ASN A 339 18.05 -14.30 -17.48
C ASN A 339 16.64 -14.89 -17.68
N PRO A 340 16.42 -15.66 -18.76
CA PRO A 340 15.09 -16.20 -19.08
C PRO A 340 14.53 -16.94 -17.85
N THR A 341 13.36 -16.50 -17.36
CA THR A 341 12.69 -17.14 -16.24
C THR A 341 12.33 -18.58 -16.58
N PRO A 342 12.77 -19.59 -15.80
CA PRO A 342 12.41 -20.98 -16.04
C PRO A 342 10.92 -21.18 -15.82
N TYR A 343 10.24 -21.74 -16.80
CA TYR A 343 8.86 -22.21 -16.68
C TYR A 343 8.85 -23.74 -16.59
N LYS A 344 8.05 -24.30 -15.68
CA LYS A 344 7.80 -25.74 -15.60
C LYS A 344 6.95 -26.15 -16.81
N ILE A 345 7.51 -26.93 -17.71
CA ILE A 345 6.72 -27.71 -18.67
C ILE A 345 6.16 -28.89 -17.86
N PHE A 346 4.84 -28.92 -17.65
CA PHE A 346 4.18 -30.14 -17.25
C PHE A 346 4.02 -30.97 -18.52
N ASP A 347 4.96 -31.88 -18.77
CA ASP A 347 4.67 -32.97 -19.70
C ASP A 347 3.61 -33.85 -19.02
N ASN A 348 2.54 -34.17 -19.76
CA ASN A 348 1.62 -35.21 -19.35
C ASN A 348 2.44 -36.46 -18.99
N PRO A 349 2.14 -37.15 -17.89
CA PRO A 349 2.98 -38.21 -17.37
C PRO A 349 3.01 -39.37 -18.37
N ILE A 350 4.06 -39.43 -19.18
CA ILE A 350 4.44 -40.64 -19.90
C ILE A 350 5.45 -41.35 -19.01
N ILE A 351 5.15 -42.63 -18.78
CA ILE A 351 5.83 -43.52 -17.86
C ILE A 351 7.33 -43.58 -18.17
N ARG A 352 8.13 -43.30 -17.13
CA ARG A 352 9.55 -43.66 -16.96
C ARG A 352 10.51 -43.22 -18.08
N THR A 353 10.95 -41.97 -18.04
CA THR A 353 12.32 -41.61 -18.45
C THR A 353 12.77 -40.36 -17.69
N LYS A 354 14.09 -40.27 -17.42
CA LYS A 354 14.73 -39.15 -16.70
C LYS A 354 14.27 -37.81 -17.27
N LYS A 355 13.89 -36.88 -16.38
CA LYS A 355 13.52 -35.51 -16.73
C LYS A 355 14.70 -34.80 -17.38
N GLU A 356 14.69 -34.67 -18.70
CA GLU A 356 15.61 -33.79 -19.40
C GLU A 356 15.04 -32.37 -19.43
N TYR A 357 15.86 -31.42 -19.00
CA TYR A 357 15.54 -29.99 -19.09
C TYR A 357 15.96 -29.49 -20.47
N LYS A 358 15.02 -29.11 -21.33
CA LYS A 358 15.33 -28.40 -22.57
C LYS A 358 15.11 -26.89 -22.38
N PHE A 359 16.15 -26.11 -22.67
CA PHE A 359 16.10 -24.65 -22.68
C PHE A 359 15.47 -24.18 -23.99
N ILE A 360 14.32 -23.50 -23.93
CA ILE A 360 13.69 -22.89 -25.11
C ILE A 360 13.47 -21.40 -24.86
N ASN A 361 13.87 -20.59 -25.83
CA ASN A 361 13.69 -19.14 -25.83
C ASN A 361 12.19 -18.79 -25.90
N LEU A 362 11.71 -17.86 -25.06
CA LEU A 362 10.29 -17.49 -24.92
C LEU A 362 9.65 -16.99 -26.23
N LYS A 363 10.45 -16.54 -27.20
CA LYS A 363 9.98 -16.15 -28.54
C LYS A 363 9.52 -17.33 -29.40
N ASN A 364 9.80 -18.58 -29.02
CA ASN A 364 9.55 -19.78 -29.81
C ASN A 364 8.52 -20.74 -29.16
N LEU A 365 7.56 -20.21 -28.40
CA LEU A 365 6.44 -21.04 -27.93
C LEU A 365 5.60 -21.47 -29.15
N PRO A 366 5.38 -22.78 -29.38
CA PRO A 366 4.51 -23.22 -30.46
C PRO A 366 3.10 -22.65 -30.25
N VAL A 367 2.47 -22.19 -31.33
CA VAL A 367 1.16 -21.50 -31.31
C VAL A 367 0.07 -22.30 -30.57
N SER A 368 0.16 -23.64 -30.58
CA SER A 368 -0.76 -24.53 -29.84
C SER A 368 -0.72 -24.36 -28.32
N ARG A 369 0.39 -23.87 -27.76
CA ARG A 369 0.61 -23.69 -26.31
C ARG A 369 0.47 -22.24 -25.86
N MET A 370 0.19 -21.31 -26.75
CA MET A 370 -0.07 -19.91 -26.39
C MET A 370 -1.36 -19.81 -25.55
N LYS A 371 -1.39 -18.94 -24.55
CA LYS A 371 -2.64 -18.55 -23.84
C LYS A 371 -3.52 -17.73 -24.78
N ASP A 372 -4.83 -17.69 -24.52
CA ASP A 372 -5.79 -17.04 -25.43
C ASP A 372 -5.40 -15.60 -25.77
N TYR A 373 -5.08 -14.77 -24.77
CA TYR A 373 -4.61 -13.40 -25.01
C TYR A 373 -3.37 -13.33 -25.92
N THR A 374 -2.41 -14.24 -25.72
CA THR A 374 -1.17 -14.30 -26.50
C THR A 374 -1.44 -14.79 -27.92
N LEU A 375 -2.30 -15.80 -28.09
CA LEU A 375 -2.68 -16.34 -29.40
C LEU A 375 -3.46 -15.29 -30.22
N ILE A 376 -4.34 -14.53 -29.58
CA ILE A 376 -5.07 -13.42 -30.20
C ILE A 376 -4.10 -12.34 -30.66
N THR A 377 -3.18 -11.94 -29.79
CA THR A 377 -2.17 -10.92 -30.12
C THR A 377 -1.25 -11.40 -31.24
N TYR A 378 -0.86 -12.67 -31.21
CA TYR A 378 -0.06 -13.30 -32.26
C TYR A 378 -0.78 -13.27 -33.61
N TYR A 379 -2.05 -13.70 -33.66
CA TYR A 379 -2.86 -13.69 -34.88
C TYR A 379 -3.10 -12.27 -35.41
N LYS A 380 -3.36 -11.28 -34.55
CA LYS A 380 -3.53 -9.87 -34.97
C LYS A 380 -2.27 -9.25 -35.57
N ASN A 381 -1.10 -9.72 -35.15
CA ASN A 381 0.18 -9.25 -35.66
C ASN A 381 0.73 -10.12 -36.79
N LEU A 382 0.02 -11.20 -37.16
CA LEU A 382 0.41 -12.06 -38.26
C LEU A 382 0.04 -11.34 -39.56
N ASP A 383 1.01 -11.21 -40.46
CA ASP A 383 0.74 -10.76 -41.82
C ASP A 383 -0.07 -11.85 -42.55
N THR A 384 -1.39 -11.75 -42.46
CA THR A 384 -2.30 -12.74 -43.04
C THR A 384 -2.16 -12.85 -44.56
N PHE A 385 -1.63 -11.80 -45.21
CA PHE A 385 -1.47 -11.74 -46.65
C PHE A 385 -0.23 -12.49 -47.14
N ASN A 386 0.88 -12.43 -46.40
CA ASN A 386 2.16 -13.02 -46.80
C ASN A 386 2.58 -14.25 -45.98
N ALA A 387 1.90 -14.55 -44.87
CA ALA A 387 2.25 -15.71 -44.03
C ALA A 387 2.08 -17.04 -44.77
N ASN A 388 2.77 -18.09 -44.32
CA ASN A 388 2.53 -19.44 -44.83
C ASN A 388 1.06 -19.86 -44.59
N LEU A 389 0.37 -20.32 -45.64
CA LEU A 389 -1.07 -20.61 -45.60
C LEU A 389 -1.43 -21.75 -44.62
N GLN A 390 -0.62 -22.80 -44.58
CA GLN A 390 -0.82 -23.91 -43.61
C GLN A 390 -0.68 -23.41 -42.17
N HIS A 391 0.27 -22.52 -41.92
CA HIS A 391 0.45 -21.92 -40.60
C HIS A 391 -0.72 -21.00 -40.22
N LEU A 392 -1.18 -20.15 -41.14
CA LEU A 392 -2.35 -19.29 -40.93
C LEU A 392 -3.60 -20.14 -40.62
N ALA A 393 -3.88 -21.15 -41.44
CA ALA A 393 -4.99 -22.08 -41.24
C ALA A 393 -4.90 -22.83 -39.92
N TYR A 394 -3.69 -23.21 -39.49
CA TYR A 394 -3.46 -23.85 -38.20
C TYR A 394 -3.76 -22.92 -37.01
N VAL A 395 -3.34 -21.65 -37.08
CA VAL A 395 -3.63 -20.63 -36.06
C VAL A 395 -5.14 -20.33 -35.99
N GLU A 396 -5.81 -20.21 -37.14
CA GLU A 396 -7.26 -20.01 -37.23
C GLU A 396 -8.03 -21.20 -36.61
N ASN A 397 -7.61 -22.43 -36.91
CA ASN A 397 -8.18 -23.63 -36.30
C ASN A 397 -8.03 -23.67 -34.78
N LEU A 398 -6.90 -23.20 -34.24
CA LEU A 398 -6.70 -23.12 -32.78
C LEU A 398 -7.62 -22.09 -32.13
N LEU A 399 -7.83 -20.94 -32.76
CA LEU A 399 -8.77 -19.92 -32.29
C LEU A 399 -10.21 -20.45 -32.32
N ILE A 400 -10.62 -21.12 -33.41
CA ILE A 400 -11.96 -21.70 -33.54
C ILE A 400 -12.21 -22.78 -32.47
N LYS A 401 -11.26 -23.71 -32.27
CA LYS A 401 -11.36 -24.76 -31.24
C LYS A 401 -11.47 -24.23 -29.81
N ARG A 402 -11.03 -22.99 -29.57
CA ARG A 402 -11.10 -22.33 -28.26
C ARG A 402 -12.30 -21.40 -28.10
N GLY A 403 -13.25 -21.43 -29.03
CA GLY A 403 -14.44 -20.57 -28.99
C GLY A 403 -14.16 -19.11 -29.38
N LEU A 404 -13.02 -18.82 -30.01
CA LEU A 404 -12.59 -17.48 -30.42
C LEU A 404 -12.83 -17.23 -31.92
N SER A 405 -13.79 -17.93 -32.52
CA SER A 405 -14.12 -17.84 -33.96
C SER A 405 -14.51 -16.43 -34.42
N PHE A 406 -15.04 -15.60 -33.52
CA PHE A 406 -15.36 -14.19 -33.80
C PHE A 406 -14.15 -13.34 -34.22
N ILE A 407 -12.93 -13.75 -33.86
CA ILE A 407 -11.69 -13.05 -34.22
C ILE A 407 -11.25 -13.38 -35.65
N VAL A 408 -11.62 -14.56 -36.12
CA VAL A 408 -11.19 -15.10 -37.41
C VAL A 408 -12.20 -14.80 -38.52
N GLY A 409 -13.47 -14.63 -38.16
CA GLY A 409 -14.58 -14.36 -39.09
C GLY A 409 -15.22 -15.62 -39.68
N THR A 410 -14.84 -16.81 -39.21
CA THR A 410 -15.46 -18.08 -39.61
C THR A 410 -15.51 -19.06 -38.43
N LYS A 411 -16.49 -19.97 -38.47
CA LYS A 411 -16.63 -21.09 -37.53
C LYS A 411 -16.16 -22.43 -38.14
N LYS A 412 -15.85 -22.45 -39.44
CA LYS A 412 -15.46 -23.65 -40.17
C LYS A 412 -13.98 -23.93 -39.95
N LEU A 413 -13.63 -25.17 -39.58
CA LEU A 413 -12.24 -25.58 -39.47
C LEU A 413 -11.63 -25.80 -40.86
N HIS A 414 -10.42 -25.31 -41.06
CA HIS A 414 -9.64 -25.51 -42.29
C HIS A 414 -9.05 -26.93 -42.32
N ASN A 415 -9.07 -27.56 -43.49
CA ASN A 415 -8.37 -28.81 -43.72
C ASN A 415 -6.89 -28.53 -44.00
N LEU A 416 -6.00 -28.91 -43.08
CA LEU A 416 -4.57 -28.61 -43.19
C LEU A 416 -3.86 -29.42 -44.30
N ASN A 417 -4.46 -30.52 -44.75
CA ASN A 417 -3.93 -31.37 -45.82
C ASN A 417 -4.43 -30.98 -47.21
N ASN A 418 -5.47 -30.14 -47.29
CA ASN A 418 -6.02 -29.62 -48.53
C ASN A 418 -6.63 -28.23 -48.27
N LEU A 419 -5.83 -27.19 -48.50
CA LEU A 419 -6.23 -25.81 -48.27
C LEU A 419 -6.88 -25.27 -49.54
N PHE A 420 -8.16 -24.89 -49.42
CA PHE A 420 -8.85 -24.15 -50.48
C PHE A 420 -8.53 -22.66 -50.32
N ASP A 421 -7.85 -22.07 -51.30
CA ASP A 421 -7.47 -20.65 -51.28
C ASP A 421 -8.69 -19.71 -51.31
N ASP A 422 -9.81 -20.14 -51.92
CA ASP A 422 -11.01 -19.33 -52.11
C ASP A 422 -11.57 -18.75 -50.79
N ASP A 423 -11.59 -19.51 -49.70
CA ASP A 423 -12.09 -19.01 -48.39
C ASP A 423 -11.20 -17.91 -47.79
N PHE A 424 -9.89 -17.95 -48.05
CA PHE A 424 -8.97 -16.90 -47.62
C PHE A 424 -9.03 -15.69 -48.56
N ILE A 425 -9.28 -15.89 -49.85
CA ILE A 425 -9.47 -14.83 -50.84
C ILE A 425 -10.78 -14.06 -50.57
N GLU A 426 -11.90 -14.77 -50.39
CA GLU A 426 -13.21 -14.18 -50.06
C GLU A 426 -13.18 -13.34 -48.78
N ARG A 427 -12.31 -13.70 -47.83
CA ARG A 427 -12.10 -12.96 -46.57
C ARG A 427 -11.02 -11.88 -46.66
N ASN A 428 -10.58 -11.51 -47.87
CA ASN A 428 -9.52 -10.52 -48.15
C ASN A 428 -8.19 -10.81 -47.44
N LYS A 429 -7.88 -12.09 -47.21
CA LYS A 429 -6.60 -12.54 -46.62
C LYS A 429 -5.60 -13.00 -47.67
N ARG A 430 -6.02 -13.17 -48.92
CA ARG A 430 -5.18 -13.49 -50.10
C ARG A 430 -5.72 -12.80 -51.36
N LYS A 431 -4.93 -12.77 -52.42
CA LYS A 431 -5.38 -12.46 -53.80
C LYS A 431 -5.19 -13.71 -54.66
N TYR A 432 -5.90 -13.77 -55.78
CA TYR A 432 -5.54 -14.69 -56.86
C TYR A 432 -4.14 -14.34 -57.36
N ASP A 433 -3.22 -15.29 -57.30
CA ASP A 433 -2.01 -15.25 -58.09
C ASP A 433 -2.37 -15.82 -59.48
N PHE A 434 -2.37 -14.97 -60.51
CA PHE A 434 -2.57 -15.38 -61.90
C PHE A 434 -1.26 -15.81 -62.54
#